data_AF-A0A0F9R4T2-F1
#
_entry.id   AF-A0A0F9R4T2-F1
#
_cell.length_a   1.000
_cell.length_b   1.000
_cell.length_c   1.000
_cell.angle_alpha   90.00
_cell.angle_beta   90.00
_cell.angle_gamma   90.00
#
_symmetry.space_group_name_H-M   'P 1'
#
loop_
_entity.id
_entity.type
_entity.pdbx_description
1 polymer ?
#
loop_
_entity_poly.entity_id
_entity_poly.type
_entity_poly.pdbx_seq_one_letter_code
_entity_poly.pdbx_strand_id
1 'polypeptide(L)'
;MCFGFIYEKIEFVLRVVLAPEAYNYLNNLKDNEPNVYKIVFNELISPDVIQSIDYLLNIIKHRGAIPRKIPLDAILYLERKAKGIKSKIKVKRGDNMMDLSSFLTKED
;
A
#
# COMPACT_ATOMS: atom_id res chain seq x y z
N MET A 1 9.86 18.50 -20.92
CA MET A 1 8.66 17.64 -21.08
C MET A 1 9.08 16.21 -20.78
N CYS A 2 9.12 15.81 -19.50
CA CYS A 2 9.73 14.52 -19.09
C CYS A 2 8.91 13.79 -18.00
N PHE A 3 7.58 13.89 -18.02
CA PHE A 3 6.73 13.20 -17.03
C PHE A 3 6.50 11.70 -17.34
N GLY A 4 6.68 11.26 -18.59
CA GLY A 4 6.45 9.86 -18.99
C GLY A 4 7.43 8.85 -18.38
N PHE A 5 8.72 9.20 -18.32
CA PHE A 5 9.78 8.29 -17.84
C PHE A 5 9.63 7.91 -16.36
N ILE A 6 9.14 8.81 -15.51
CA ILE A 6 8.99 8.52 -14.07
C ILE A 6 7.85 7.54 -13.82
N TYR A 7 6.75 7.67 -14.55
CA TYR A 7 5.61 6.76 -14.40
C TYR A 7 5.98 5.33 -14.80
N GLU A 8 6.67 5.16 -15.93
CA GLU A 8 7.14 3.84 -16.40
C GLU A 8 8.12 3.19 -15.40
N LYS A 9 9.03 3.98 -14.82
CA LYS A 9 9.97 3.52 -13.80
C LYS A 9 9.23 3.04 -12.54
N ILE A 10 8.24 3.81 -12.09
CA ILE A 10 7.38 3.45 -10.97
C ILE A 10 6.61 2.16 -11.26
N GLU A 11 6.02 2.04 -12.43
CA GLU A 11 5.26 0.86 -12.84
C GLU A 11 6.14 -0.40 -12.84
N PHE A 12 7.38 -0.28 -13.35
CA PHE A 12 8.34 -1.35 -13.30
C PHE A 12 8.69 -1.75 -11.86
N VAL A 13 8.98 -0.78 -10.98
CA VAL A 13 9.27 -1.06 -9.57
C VAL A 13 8.08 -1.77 -8.90
N LEU A 14 6.86 -1.27 -9.09
CA LEU A 14 5.65 -1.90 -8.55
C LEU A 14 5.49 -3.33 -9.05
N ARG A 15 5.70 -3.59 -10.35
CA ARG A 15 5.60 -4.93 -10.92
C ARG A 15 6.60 -5.92 -10.32
N VAL A 16 7.79 -5.46 -9.95
CA VAL A 16 8.84 -6.32 -9.38
C VAL A 16 8.65 -6.51 -7.87
N VAL A 17 8.26 -5.45 -7.15
CA VAL A 17 8.10 -5.45 -5.69
C VAL A 17 6.80 -6.10 -5.26
N LEU A 18 5.72 -5.99 -6.04
CA LEU A 18 4.44 -6.62 -5.74
C LEU A 18 4.40 -8.08 -6.22
N ALA A 19 3.63 -8.91 -5.52
CA ALA A 19 3.23 -10.21 -6.04
C ALA A 19 2.33 -10.01 -7.29
N PRO A 20 2.32 -10.95 -8.26
CA PRO A 20 1.52 -10.82 -9.47
C PRO A 20 0.03 -10.56 -9.20
N GLU A 21 -0.53 -11.25 -8.21
CA GLU A 21 -1.94 -11.11 -7.80
C GLU A 21 -2.19 -9.75 -7.16
N ALA A 22 -1.23 -9.27 -6.36
CA ALA A 22 -1.28 -7.96 -5.71
C ALA A 22 -1.23 -6.82 -6.74
N TYR A 23 -0.36 -6.93 -7.75
CA TYR A 23 -0.26 -5.98 -8.85
C TYR A 23 -1.54 -5.96 -9.70
N ASN A 24 -2.09 -7.12 -10.04
CA ASN A 24 -3.35 -7.21 -10.76
C ASN A 24 -4.51 -6.58 -9.97
N TYR A 25 -4.57 -6.84 -8.65
CA TYR A 25 -5.58 -6.24 -7.79
C TYR A 25 -5.45 -4.71 -7.73
N LEU A 26 -4.22 -4.20 -7.62
CA LEU A 26 -3.96 -2.76 -7.64
C LEU A 26 -4.40 -2.11 -8.97
N ASN A 27 -4.16 -2.78 -10.10
CA ASN A 27 -4.66 -2.31 -11.40
C ASN A 27 -6.19 -2.34 -11.46
N ASN A 28 -6.83 -3.38 -10.94
CA ASN A 28 -8.29 -3.40 -10.84
C ASN A 28 -8.83 -2.25 -9.98
N LEU A 29 -8.15 -1.90 -8.88
CA LEU A 29 -8.52 -0.72 -8.07
C LEU A 29 -8.38 0.58 -8.85
N LYS A 30 -7.39 0.70 -9.73
CA LYS A 30 -7.19 1.88 -10.59
C LYS A 30 -8.41 2.14 -11.47
N ASP A 31 -9.00 1.08 -12.03
CA ASP A 31 -10.12 1.17 -12.96
C ASP A 31 -11.48 1.29 -12.24
N ASN A 32 -11.66 0.57 -11.12
CA ASN A 32 -12.93 0.52 -10.40
C ASN A 32 -13.08 1.64 -9.35
N GLU A 33 -12.01 1.95 -8.62
CA GLU A 33 -12.04 2.89 -7.48
C GLU A 33 -10.81 3.81 -7.50
N PRO A 34 -10.72 4.76 -8.45
CA PRO A 34 -9.52 5.58 -8.67
C PRO A 34 -9.14 6.43 -7.45
N ASN A 35 -10.10 6.78 -6.59
CA ASN A 35 -9.84 7.50 -5.34
C ASN A 35 -9.13 6.62 -4.30
N VAL A 36 -9.55 5.37 -4.15
CA VAL A 36 -8.91 4.39 -3.26
C VAL A 36 -7.53 4.04 -3.79
N TYR A 37 -7.40 3.82 -5.11
CA TYR A 37 -6.13 3.62 -5.77
C TYR A 37 -5.14 4.75 -5.46
N LYS A 38 -5.54 6.03 -5.57
CA LYS A 38 -4.66 7.17 -5.27
C LYS A 38 -4.13 7.15 -3.84
N ILE A 39 -4.99 6.83 -2.88
CA ILE A 39 -4.60 6.75 -1.46
C ILE A 39 -3.62 5.60 -1.25
N VAL A 40 -3.95 4.40 -1.73
CA VAL A 40 -3.07 3.22 -1.65
C VAL A 40 -1.73 3.49 -2.34
N PHE A 41 -1.76 4.14 -3.50
CA PHE A 41 -0.57 4.50 -4.27
C PHE A 41 0.32 5.50 -3.52
N ASN A 42 -0.24 6.55 -2.93
CA ASN A 42 0.53 7.52 -2.13
C ASN A 42 1.15 6.89 -0.89
N GLU A 43 0.50 5.86 -0.34
CA GLU A 43 1.00 5.11 0.82
C GLU A 43 2.12 4.14 0.43
N LEU A 44 2.03 3.53 -0.76
CA LEU A 44 3.06 2.63 -1.30
C LEU A 44 4.28 3.41 -1.83
N ILE A 45 4.05 4.59 -2.39
CA ILE A 45 5.05 5.41 -3.06
C ILE A 45 5.11 6.77 -2.38
N SER A 46 5.92 6.83 -1.33
CA SER A 46 6.27 8.09 -0.69
C SER A 46 7.21 8.93 -1.57
N PRO A 47 7.28 10.25 -1.38
CA PRO A 47 8.18 11.12 -2.13
C PRO A 47 9.65 10.67 -2.11
N ASP A 48 10.11 10.08 -1.01
CA ASP A 48 11.47 9.55 -0.86
C ASP A 48 11.73 8.33 -1.77
N VAL A 49 10.69 7.50 -2.00
CA VAL A 49 10.75 6.36 -2.94
C VAL A 49 10.88 6.87 -4.37
N ILE A 50 10.21 7.96 -4.72
CA ILE A 50 10.30 8.59 -6.04
C ILE A 50 11.71 9.16 -6.26
N GLN A 51 12.28 9.82 -5.25
CA GLN A 51 13.64 10.36 -5.34
C GLN A 51 14.70 9.26 -5.47
N SER A 52 14.45 8.09 -4.89
CA SER A 52 15.34 6.93 -4.94
C SER A 52 14.99 5.92 -6.02
N ILE A 53 14.04 6.22 -6.93
CA ILE A 53 13.52 5.28 -7.92
C ILE A 53 14.64 4.71 -8.82
N ASP A 54 15.58 5.56 -9.25
CA ASP A 54 16.70 5.16 -10.10
C ASP A 54 17.69 4.24 -9.37
N TYR A 55 17.88 4.49 -8.06
CA TYR A 55 18.69 3.62 -7.21
C TYR A 55 18.01 2.26 -6.98
N LEU A 56 16.70 2.24 -6.72
CA LEU A 56 15.91 1.02 -6.58
C LEU A 56 15.94 0.18 -7.86
N LEU A 57 15.79 0.82 -9.02
CA LEU A 57 15.93 0.16 -10.31
C LEU A 57 17.32 -0.43 -10.50
N ASN A 58 18.36 0.29 -10.10
CA ASN A 58 19.72 -0.20 -10.20
C ASN A 58 19.95 -1.44 -9.33
N ILE A 59 19.45 -1.44 -8.09
CA ILE A 59 19.50 -2.61 -7.21
C ILE A 59 18.76 -3.80 -7.83
N ILE A 60 17.55 -3.59 -8.33
CA ILE A 60 16.72 -4.65 -8.93
C ILE A 60 17.44 -5.26 -10.13
N LYS A 61 17.97 -4.42 -11.03
CA LYS A 61 18.69 -4.87 -12.23
C LYS A 61 19.97 -5.64 -11.89
N HIS A 62 20.74 -5.16 -10.90
CA HIS A 62 22.02 -5.80 -10.55
C HIS A 62 21.88 -7.02 -9.64
N ARG A 63 20.90 -7.06 -8.73
CA ARG A 63 20.73 -8.16 -7.77
C ARG A 63 19.73 -9.22 -8.22
N GLY A 64 18.94 -8.96 -9.28
CA GLY A 64 18.09 -9.94 -9.98
C GLY A 64 16.88 -10.47 -9.19
N ALA A 65 16.88 -10.40 -7.86
CA ALA A 65 15.82 -10.93 -7.02
C ALA A 65 15.52 -9.98 -5.84
N ILE A 66 14.25 -9.57 -5.73
CA ILE A 66 13.71 -8.99 -4.50
C ILE A 66 13.27 -10.19 -3.63
N PRO A 67 13.90 -10.42 -2.46
CA PRO A 67 13.71 -11.64 -1.69
C PRO A 67 12.30 -11.79 -1.08
N ARG A 68 11.53 -10.70 -0.98
CA ARG A 68 10.14 -10.73 -0.51
C ARG A 68 9.29 -9.79 -1.35
N LYS A 69 8.31 -10.34 -2.06
CA LYS A 69 7.30 -9.56 -2.76
C LYS A 69 6.19 -9.17 -1.80
N ILE A 70 5.61 -7.99 -1.98
CA ILE A 70 4.45 -7.53 -1.21
C ILE A 70 3.24 -8.41 -1.62
N PRO A 71 2.66 -9.16 -0.67
CA PRO A 71 1.54 -10.05 -0.96
C PRO A 71 0.23 -9.28 -1.16
N LEU A 72 -0.78 -9.95 -1.72
CA LEU A 72 -2.11 -9.40 -1.93
C LEU A 72 -2.75 -8.89 -0.63
N ASP A 73 -2.56 -9.61 0.48
CA ASP A 73 -3.11 -9.23 1.80
C ASP A 73 -2.68 -7.83 2.25
N ALA A 74 -1.46 -7.42 1.90
CA ALA A 74 -0.97 -6.08 2.22
C ALA A 74 -1.71 -5.01 1.41
N ILE A 75 -2.02 -5.27 0.14
CA ILE A 75 -2.79 -4.36 -0.70
C ILE A 75 -4.24 -4.27 -0.21
N LEU A 76 -4.86 -5.40 0.14
CA LEU A 76 -6.20 -5.43 0.74
C LEU A 76 -6.24 -4.69 2.09
N TYR A 77 -5.19 -4.79 2.89
CA TYR A 77 -5.07 -4.03 4.13
C TYR A 77 -5.01 -2.52 3.86
N LEU A 78 -4.18 -2.09 2.89
CA LEU A 78 -4.08 -0.69 2.49
C LEU A 78 -5.39 -0.15 1.91
N GLU A 79 -6.08 -0.95 1.10
CA GLU A 79 -7.41 -0.62 0.58
C GLU A 79 -8.43 -0.41 1.70
N ARG A 80 -8.50 -1.32 2.69
CA ARG A 80 -9.37 -1.18 3.86
C ARG A 80 -9.04 0.06 4.69
N LYS A 81 -7.74 0.35 4.86
CA LYS A 81 -7.26 1.57 5.52
C LYS A 81 -7.69 2.82 4.74
N ALA A 82 -7.52 2.81 3.42
CA ALA A 82 -7.90 3.91 2.53
C ALA A 82 -9.41 4.16 2.51
N LYS A 83 -10.21 3.10 2.58
CA LYS A 83 -11.67 3.16 2.72
C LYS A 83 -12.13 3.61 4.12
N GLY A 84 -11.20 3.89 5.03
CA GLY A 84 -11.53 4.30 6.39
C GLY A 84 -12.22 3.19 7.19
N ILE A 85 -12.11 1.93 6.75
CA ILE A 85 -12.55 0.77 7.53
C ILE A 85 -11.55 0.64 8.67
N LYS A 86 -11.77 1.43 9.73
CA LYS A 86 -11.15 1.21 11.03
C LYS A 86 -11.34 -0.27 11.30
N SER A 87 -10.25 -1.00 11.52
CA SER A 87 -10.31 -2.33 12.10
C SER A 87 -11.03 -2.20 13.44
N LYS A 88 -12.37 -2.22 13.42
CA LYS A 88 -13.19 -2.52 14.58
C LYS A 88 -12.97 -4.01 14.79
N ILE A 89 -11.80 -4.34 15.32
CA ILE A 89 -11.60 -5.57 16.07
C ILE A 89 -12.56 -5.42 17.24
N LYS A 90 -13.82 -5.81 17.03
CA LYS A 90 -14.80 -5.97 18.09
C LYS A 90 -14.37 -7.21 18.84
N VAL A 91 -13.51 -7.04 19.85
CA VAL A 91 -13.20 -8.11 20.79
C VAL A 91 -14.49 -8.34 21.59
N LYS A 92 -15.13 -9.48 21.37
CA LYS A 92 -16.37 -9.84 22.04
C LYS A 92 -16.01 -10.33 23.46
N ARG A 93 -16.04 -9.44 24.45
CA ARG A 93 -15.95 -9.79 25.86
C ARG A 93 -17.21 -9.28 26.54
N GLY A 94 -18.18 -10.18 26.78
CA GLY A 94 -19.36 -10.00 27.64
C GLY A 94 -20.21 -8.72 27.44
N ASP A 95 -21.36 -8.88 26.79
CA ASP A 95 -22.55 -7.99 26.71
C ASP A 95 -22.43 -6.45 26.59
N ASN A 96 -21.23 -5.88 26.42
CA ASN A 96 -21.06 -4.45 26.16
C ASN A 96 -20.03 -4.22 25.06
N MET A 97 -20.48 -3.66 23.94
CA MET A 97 -19.59 -3.18 22.87
C MET A 97 -18.93 -1.86 23.33
N MET A 98 -17.62 -1.87 23.57
CA MET A 98 -16.85 -0.64 23.76
C MET A 98 -15.84 -0.43 22.63
N ASP A 99 -15.75 0.80 22.14
CA ASP A 99 -14.83 1.25 21.08
C ASP A 99 -13.45 1.54 21.71
N LEU A 100 -12.37 0.96 21.16
CA LEU A 100 -10.99 1.05 21.67
C LEU A 100 -10.44 2.49 21.77
N SER A 101 -11.08 3.44 21.08
CA SER A 101 -10.75 4.87 21.16
C SER A 101 -11.05 5.51 22.53
N SER A 102 -11.81 4.82 23.39
CA SER A 102 -12.10 5.29 24.75
C SER A 102 -11.02 4.93 25.78
N PHE A 103 -10.01 4.14 25.40
CA PHE A 103 -8.94 3.69 26.31
C PHE A 103 -7.63 4.50 26.22
N LEU A 104 -7.48 5.36 25.21
CA LEU A 104 -6.25 6.14 24.97
C LEU A 104 -6.33 7.61 25.46
N THR A 105 -7.39 7.99 26.17
CA THR A 105 -7.60 9.35 26.72
C THR A 105 -7.87 9.37 28.23
N LYS A 106 -7.22 8.47 28.98
CA LYS A 106 -6.95 8.68 30.42
C LYS A 106 -5.43 8.60 30.57
N GLU A 107 -4.80 9.76 30.70
CA GLU A 107 -4.12 10.26 31.92
C GLU A 107 -2.82 9.44 32.15
N ASP A 108 -1.63 10.03 32.19
CA ASP A 108 -1.21 11.31 32.81
C ASP A 108 -0.36 12.23 31.90
#